data_AF-A0A392SJQ9-F1
#
_entry.id   AF-A0A392SJQ9-F1
#
_cell.length_a   1.000
_cell.length_b   1.000
_cell.length_c   1.000
_cell.angle_alpha   90.00
_cell.angle_beta   90.00
_cell.angle_gamma   90.00
#
_symmetry.space_group_name_H-M   'P 1'
#
loop_
_entity.id
_entity.type
_entity.pdbx_description
1 polymer ?
#
loop_
_entity_poly.entity_id
_entity_poly.type
_entity_poly.pdbx_seq_one_letter_code
_entity_poly.pdbx_strand_id
1 'polypeptide(L)' 'MVLSQKLHEAFKGTVERITGPRTVSAFKEKGVLSVSEFIIAGDNLVAKCPTWS' A
#
# COMPACT_ATOMS: atom_id res chain seq x y z
N MET A 1 22.83 -7.25 -14.76
CA MET A 1 21.72 -7.36 -13.78
C MET A 1 21.69 -6.18 -12.79
N VAL A 2 22.81 -5.74 -12.20
CA VAL A 2 22.84 -4.64 -11.20
C VAL A 2 22.37 -3.27 -11.72
N LEU A 3 22.69 -2.89 -12.96
CA LEU A 3 22.33 -1.56 -13.48
C LEU A 3 20.80 -1.38 -13.67
N SER A 4 20.13 -2.44 -14.11
CA SER A 4 18.66 -2.46 -14.29
C SER A 4 17.93 -2.36 -12.95
N GLN A 5 18.42 -3.07 -11.92
CA GLN A 5 17.89 -2.96 -10.56
C GLN A 5 18.06 -1.53 -10.02
N LYS A 6 19.23 -0.90 -10.19
CA LYS A 6 19.46 0.48 -9.74
C LYS A 6 18.54 1.50 -10.44
N LEU A 7 18.31 1.34 -11.74
CA LEU A 7 17.35 2.15 -12.50
C LEU A 7 15.92 1.96 -12.01
N HIS A 8 15.51 0.70 -11.77
CA HIS A 8 14.18 0.39 -11.23
C HIS A 8 13.96 1.02 -9.86
N GLU A 9 14.91 0.90 -8.93
CA GLU A 9 14.81 1.48 -7.59
C GLU A 9 14.75 3.02 -7.64
N ALA A 10 15.55 3.66 -8.49
CA ALA A 10 15.52 5.12 -8.66
C ALA A 10 14.17 5.61 -9.22
N PHE A 11 13.64 4.90 -10.21
CA PHE A 11 12.33 5.20 -10.78
C PHE A 11 11.21 4.98 -9.76
N LYS A 12 11.18 3.82 -9.11
CA LYS A 12 10.21 3.45 -8.08
C LYS A 12 10.19 4.49 -6.95
N GLY A 13 11.35 4.85 -6.39
CA GLY A 13 11.43 5.83 -5.31
C GLY A 13 10.96 7.23 -5.71
N THR A 14 11.10 7.60 -6.99
CA THR A 14 10.57 8.87 -7.53
C THR A 14 9.05 8.81 -7.64
N VAL A 15 8.51 7.72 -8.19
CA VAL A 15 7.06 7.53 -8.36
C VAL A 15 6.34 7.46 -7.01
N GLU A 16 6.90 6.76 -6.03
CA GLU A 16 6.37 6.67 -4.66
C GLU A 16 6.34 8.04 -3.95
N ARG A 17 7.31 8.93 -4.24
CA ARG A 17 7.32 10.29 -3.69
C ARG A 17 6.27 11.20 -4.29
N ILE A 18 6.01 11.07 -5.60
CA ILE A 18 5.09 11.96 -6.33
C ILE A 18 3.65 11.46 -6.24
N THR A 19 3.47 10.14 -6.20
CA THR A 19 2.15 9.51 -6.15
C THR A 19 1.73 9.36 -4.70
N GLY A 20 0.86 10.25 -4.23
CA GLY A 20 0.27 10.15 -2.90
C GLY A 20 -0.59 8.90 -2.73
N PRO A 21 -0.85 8.50 -1.47
CA PRO A 21 -1.74 7.38 -1.19
C PRO A 21 -3.17 7.70 -1.65
N ARG A 22 -3.93 6.65 -1.96
CA ARG A 22 -5.29 6.85 -2.47
C ARG A 22 -6.24 7.28 -1.35
N THR A 23 -6.98 8.36 -1.61
CA THR A 23 -7.95 8.93 -0.66
C THR A 23 -9.38 8.41 -0.86
N VAL A 24 -9.66 7.81 -2.01
CA VAL A 24 -10.99 7.26 -2.37
C VAL A 24 -10.88 5.75 -2.56
N SER A 25 -11.90 5.03 -2.09
CA SER A 25 -12.01 3.57 -2.22
C SER A 25 -11.96 3.13 -3.69
N ALA A 26 -11.21 2.06 -3.95
CA ALA A 26 -11.21 1.37 -5.24
C ALA A 26 -11.19 -0.14 -5.07
N PHE A 27 -11.62 -0.63 -3.90
CA PHE A 27 -11.49 -2.02 -3.52
C PHE A 27 -12.25 -2.95 -4.46
N LYS A 28 -13.50 -2.61 -4.79
CA LYS A 28 -14.35 -3.47 -5.63
C LYS A 28 -13.86 -3.61 -7.06
N GLU A 29 -13.30 -2.54 -7.63
CA GLU A 29 -12.88 -2.53 -9.04
C GLU A 29 -11.44 -2.99 -9.24
N LYS A 30 -10.55 -2.58 -8.33
CA LYS A 30 -9.09 -2.73 -8.49
C LYS A 30 -8.46 -3.60 -7.41
N GLY A 31 -9.21 -3.98 -6.38
CA GLY A 31 -8.66 -4.68 -5.20
C GLY A 31 -7.74 -3.80 -4.34
N VAL A 32 -7.73 -2.48 -4.55
CA VAL A 32 -6.83 -1.55 -3.84
C VAL A 32 -7.61 -0.74 -2.81
N LEU A 33 -7.12 -0.75 -1.58
CA LEU A 33 -7.69 -0.01 -0.45
C LEU A 33 -7.19 1.44 -0.42
N SER A 34 -8.04 2.35 0.05
CA SER A 34 -7.58 3.64 0.57
C SER A 34 -6.86 3.44 1.92
N VAL A 35 -6.16 4.47 2.38
CA VAL A 35 -5.49 4.44 3.69
C VAL A 35 -6.48 4.18 4.83
N SER A 36 -7.64 4.84 4.79
CA SER A 36 -8.67 4.67 5.83
C SER A 36 -9.22 3.24 5.86
N GLU A 37 -9.45 2.65 4.68
CA GLU A 37 -9.94 1.28 4.59
C GLU A 37 -8.91 0.27 5.09
N PHE A 38 -7.63 0.51 4.79
CA PHE A 38 -6.53 -0.32 5.28
C PHE A 38 -6.45 -0.30 6.81
N ILE A 39 -6.56 0.88 7.43
CA ILE A 39 -6.55 1.02 8.90
C ILE A 39 -7.72 0.27 9.51
N ILE A 40 -8.95 0.50 9.02
CA ILE A 40 -10.15 -0.17 9.55
C ILE A 40 -10.06 -1.69 9.38
N ALA A 41 -9.51 -2.18 8.27
CA ALA A 41 -9.29 -3.60 8.07
C ALA A 41 -8.24 -4.18 9.03
N GLY A 42 -7.16 -3.43 9.28
CA GLY A 42 -6.12 -3.77 10.26
C GLY A 42 -6.65 -3.84 11.69
N ASP A 43 -7.40 -2.83 12.11
CA ASP A 43 -8.04 -2.80 13.45
C ASP A 43 -8.96 -4.01 13.64
N ASN A 44 -9.75 -4.35 12.62
CA ASN A 44 -10.60 -5.53 12.64
C ASN A 44 -9.80 -6.85 12.69
N LEU A 45 -8.64 -6.90 12.06
CA LEU A 45 -7.77 -8.08 12.09
C LEU A 45 -7.18 -8.28 13.49
N VAL A 46 -6.59 -7.24 14.07
CA VAL A 46 -6.00 -7.29 15.43
C VAL A 46 -7.08 -7.62 16.47
N ALA A 47 -8.28 -7.04 16.34
CA ALA A 47 -9.39 -7.32 17.25
C ALA A 47 -9.88 -8.78 17.20
N LYS A 48 -9.83 -9.42 16.02
CA LYS A 48 -10.32 -10.80 15.82
C LYS A 48 -9.23 -11.86 15.98
N CYS A 49 -7.98 -11.49 15.76
CA CYS A 49 -6.84 -12.40 15.75
C CYS A 49 -5.75 -11.86 16.69
N PRO A 50 -5.76 -12.22 17.99
CA PRO A 50 -4.85 -11.68 19.00
C PRO A 50 -3.35 -11.96 18.75
N THR A 51 -3.02 -12.81 17.79
CA THR A 51 -1.64 -13.10 17.36
C THR A 51 -1.08 -12.05 16.40
N TRP A 52 -1.91 -11.11 15.94
CA TRP A 52 -1.52 -9.98 15.10
C TRP A 52 -1.44 -8.72 15.97
N SER A 53 -0.40 -7.90 15.76
CA SER A 53 -0.10 -6.68 16.54
C SER A 53 0.55 -5.62 15.68
#